data_AF-A0A8T6N2T7-F1
#
_entry.id   AF-A0A8T6N2T7-F1
#
_cell.length_a   1.000
_cell.length_b   1.000
_cell.length_c   1.000
_cell.angle_alpha   90.00
_cell.angle_beta   90.00
_cell.angle_gamma   90.00
#
_symmetry.space_group_name_H-M   'P 1'
#
loop_
_entity.id
_entity.type
_entity.pdbx_description
1 polymer ?
#
loop_
_entity_poly.entity_id
_entity_poly.type
_entity_poly.pdbx_seq_one_letter_code
_entity_poly.pdbx_strand_id
1 'polypeptide(L)'
;MFMDYIIFGLVDNGIMLLGALYGLHLEKYLPRRFQHGMGAVFGAGIGNAISDFTGGAVTASWGLAFGTGLGCLLALALVPALVWLKGVFNKFR
;
A
#
# COMPACT_ATOMS: atom_id res chain seq x y z
N MET A 1 12.81 4.30 -23.64
CA MET A 1 13.46 3.35 -22.73
C MET A 1 13.71 3.98 -21.36
N PHE A 2 14.76 4.79 -21.15
CA PHE A 2 15.09 5.31 -19.80
C PHE A 2 14.01 6.25 -19.21
N MET A 3 13.52 7.21 -19.99
CA MET A 3 12.48 8.14 -19.52
C MET A 3 11.15 7.44 -19.21
N ASP A 4 10.83 6.35 -19.91
CA ASP A 4 9.60 5.58 -19.66
C ASP A 4 9.65 4.90 -18.28
N TYR A 5 10.82 4.41 -17.87
CA TYR A 5 11.02 3.84 -16.53
C TYR A 5 10.94 4.89 -15.42
N ILE A 6 11.41 6.12 -15.68
CA ILE A 6 11.24 7.22 -14.73
C ILE A 6 9.76 7.60 -14.59
N ILE A 7 9.04 7.72 -15.71
CA ILE A 7 7.61 8.03 -15.70
C ILE A 7 6.83 6.92 -14.98
N PHE A 8 7.14 5.66 -15.27
CA PHE A 8 6.56 4.52 -14.57
C PHE A 8 6.84 4.59 -13.07
N GLY A 9 8.09 4.78 -12.66
CA GLY A 9 8.46 4.87 -11.24
C GLY A 9 7.82 6.07 -10.53
N LEU A 10 7.61 7.19 -11.22
CA LEU A 10 6.92 8.36 -10.69
C LEU A 10 5.42 8.10 -10.50
N VAL A 11 4.77 7.46 -11.48
CA VAL A 11 3.37 7.03 -11.35
C VAL A 11 3.26 6.05 -10.19
N ASP A 12 4.19 5.10 -10.11
CA ASP A 12 4.09 3.99 -9.18
C ASP A 12 4.18 4.42 -7.72
N ASN A 13 5.27 5.12 -7.42
CA ASN A 13 5.48 5.68 -6.09
C ASN A 13 4.59 6.89 -5.81
N GLY A 14 4.18 7.62 -6.84
CA GLY A 14 3.30 8.79 -6.72
C GLY A 14 1.90 8.40 -6.25
N ILE A 15 1.29 7.39 -6.86
CA ILE A 15 -0.03 6.89 -6.44
C ILE A 15 0.05 6.31 -5.03
N MET A 16 1.11 5.56 -4.71
CA MET A 16 1.36 5.06 -3.35
C MET A 16 1.44 6.21 -2.33
N LEU A 17 2.21 7.27 -2.62
CA LEU A 17 2.37 8.42 -1.72
C LEU A 17 1.04 9.17 -1.53
N LEU A 18 0.26 9.35 -2.59
CA LEU A 18 -1.08 9.94 -2.49
C LEU A 18 -1.98 9.10 -1.60
N GLY A 19 -1.95 7.77 -1.76
CA GLY A 19 -2.65 6.83 -0.89
C GLY A 19 -2.22 6.96 0.57
N ALA A 20 -0.91 7.04 0.84
CA ALA A 20 -0.36 7.19 2.19
C ALA A 20 -0.80 8.50 2.85
N LEU A 21 -0.69 9.63 2.14
CA LEU A 21 -1.09 10.94 2.65
C LEU A 21 -2.60 11.03 2.88
N TYR A 22 -3.39 10.49 1.94
CA TYR A 22 -4.84 10.44 2.09
C TYR A 22 -5.25 9.53 3.26
N GLY A 23 -4.60 8.38 3.41
CA GLY A 23 -4.81 7.47 4.53
C GLY A 23 -4.47 8.12 5.88
N LEU A 24 -3.35 8.84 5.97
CA LEU A 24 -2.97 9.62 7.15
C LEU A 24 -4.01 10.70 7.46
N HIS A 25 -4.56 11.35 6.43
CA HIS A 25 -5.62 12.34 6.59
C HIS A 25 -6.92 11.70 7.08
N LEU A 26 -7.30 10.54 6.56
CA LEU A 26 -8.50 9.81 6.97
C LEU A 26 -8.41 9.29 8.40
N GLU A 27 -7.21 9.00 8.86
CA GLU A 27 -6.94 8.46 10.18
C GLU A 27 -7.54 9.31 11.31
N LYS A 28 -7.60 10.64 11.14
CA LYS A 28 -8.21 11.55 12.12
C LYS A 28 -9.71 11.31 12.35
N TYR A 29 -10.40 10.65 11.41
CA TYR A 29 -11.80 10.28 11.52
C TYR A 29 -12.01 8.88 12.10
N LEU A 30 -10.94 8.08 12.24
CA LEU A 30 -11.02 6.76 12.86
C LEU A 30 -10.95 6.86 14.40
N PRO A 31 -11.43 5.84 15.13
CA PRO A 31 -11.26 5.75 16.58
C PRO A 31 -9.79 5.90 17.02
N ARG A 32 -9.55 6.54 18.18
CA ARG A 32 -8.19 6.83 18.71
C ARG A 32 -7.23 5.63 18.68
N ARG A 33 -7.74 4.41 18.88
CA ARG A 33 -6.94 3.17 18.83
C ARG A 33 -6.26 2.92 17.47
N PHE A 34 -6.75 3.55 16.41
CA PHE A 34 -6.23 3.43 15.05
C PHE A 34 -5.46 4.67 14.59
N GLN A 35 -5.25 5.66 15.47
CA GLN A 35 -4.56 6.92 15.17
C GLN A 35 -3.05 6.86 15.48
N HIS A 36 -2.37 5.86 14.95
CA HIS A 36 -0.94 5.58 15.18
C HIS A 36 -0.13 5.36 13.88
N GLY A 37 -0.55 5.98 12.78
CA GLY A 37 -0.01 5.80 11.43
C GLY A 37 -0.67 4.65 10.65
N MET A 38 -1.74 4.04 11.16
CA MET A 38 -2.39 2.90 10.51
C MET A 38 -3.12 3.31 9.24
N GLY A 39 -3.69 4.51 9.21
CA GLY A 39 -4.32 5.06 8.01
C GLY A 39 -3.29 5.24 6.91
N ALA A 40 -2.10 5.74 7.23
CA ALA A 40 -1.00 5.87 6.28
C ALA A 40 -0.56 4.51 5.71
N VAL A 41 -0.42 3.48 6.55
CA VAL A 41 -0.01 2.12 6.12
C VAL A 41 -1.04 1.51 5.17
N PHE A 42 -2.33 1.54 5.53
CA PHE A 42 -3.39 1.00 4.68
C PHE A 42 -3.58 1.83 3.41
N GLY A 43 -3.52 3.15 3.51
CA GLY A 43 -3.58 4.05 2.36
C GLY A 43 -2.43 3.82 1.38
N ALA A 44 -1.20 3.66 1.88
CA ALA A 44 -0.03 3.35 1.06
C ALA A 44 -0.20 2.00 0.35
N GLY A 45 -0.60 0.96 1.07
CA GLY A 45 -0.78 -0.38 0.48
C GLY A 45 -1.91 -0.44 -0.56
N ILE A 46 -3.02 0.26 -0.34
CA ILE A 46 -4.10 0.38 -1.34
C ILE A 46 -3.61 1.16 -2.56
N GLY A 47 -2.91 2.28 -2.35
CA GLY A 47 -2.31 3.06 -3.43
C GLY A 47 -1.33 2.23 -4.26
N ASN A 48 -0.49 1.43 -3.60
CA ASN A 48 0.44 0.53 -4.25
C ASN A 48 -0.27 -0.54 -5.09
N ALA A 49 -1.33 -1.17 -4.55
CA ALA A 49 -2.11 -2.17 -5.29
C ALA A 49 -2.80 -1.59 -6.55
N ILE A 50 -3.34 -0.37 -6.45
CA ILE A 50 -3.93 0.34 -7.61
C ILE A 50 -2.85 0.63 -8.63
N SER A 51 -1.70 1.12 -8.18
CA SER A 51 -0.58 1.42 -9.04
C SER A 51 -0.08 0.19 -9.79
N ASP A 52 0.24 -0.89 -9.08
CA ASP A 52 0.72 -2.16 -9.64
C ASP A 52 -0.25 -2.74 -10.68
N PHE A 53 -1.56 -2.62 -10.41
CA PHE A 53 -2.59 -3.01 -11.36
C PHE A 53 -2.53 -2.14 -12.64
N THR A 54 -2.48 -0.82 -12.49
CA THR A 54 -2.39 0.10 -13.64
C THR A 54 -1.09 -0.08 -14.42
N GLY A 55 0.03 -0.30 -13.73
CA GLY A 55 1.33 -0.55 -14.33
C GLY A 55 1.35 -1.84 -15.15
N GLY A 56 0.80 -2.93 -14.61
CA GLY A 56 0.63 -4.17 -15.35
C GLY A 56 -0.34 -4.02 -16.54
N ALA A 57 -1.43 -3.27 -16.39
CA ALA A 57 -2.41 -3.05 -17.45
C ALA A 57 -1.82 -2.27 -18.64
N VAL A 58 -0.95 -1.29 -18.38
CA VAL A 58 -0.25 -0.52 -19.43
C VAL A 58 0.68 -1.40 -20.26
N THR A 59 1.18 -2.51 -19.72
CA THR A 59 1.97 -3.50 -20.48
C THR A 59 1.12 -4.48 -21.29
N ALA A 60 -0.21 -4.32 -21.31
CA ALA A 60 -1.19 -5.26 -21.89
C ALA A 60 -1.12 -6.69 -21.31
N SER A 61 -0.46 -6.87 -20.17
CA SER A 61 -0.36 -8.14 -19.46
C SER A 61 -1.35 -8.17 -18.30
N TRP A 62 -2.55 -8.69 -18.56
CA TRP A 62 -3.59 -8.83 -17.53
C TRP A 62 -3.18 -9.76 -16.39
N GLY A 63 -2.40 -10.81 -16.70
CA GLY A 63 -1.84 -11.70 -15.68
C GLY A 63 -0.90 -10.96 -14.73
N LEU A 64 -0.06 -10.06 -15.26
CA LEU A 64 0.80 -9.21 -14.44
C LEU A 64 -0.04 -8.22 -13.62
N ALA A 65 -0.98 -7.50 -14.25
CA ALA A 65 -1.84 -6.51 -13.60
C ALA A 65 -2.63 -7.08 -12.41
N PHE A 66 -3.38 -8.16 -12.63
CA PHE A 66 -4.14 -8.80 -11.57
C PHE A 66 -3.23 -9.51 -10.57
N GLY A 67 -2.14 -10.13 -11.03
CA GLY A 67 -1.19 -10.84 -10.17
C GLY A 67 -0.50 -9.91 -9.17
N THR A 68 0.07 -8.79 -9.63
CA THR A 68 0.75 -7.83 -8.75
C THR A 68 -0.24 -7.06 -7.88
N GLY A 69 -1.36 -6.60 -8.45
CA GLY A 69 -2.41 -5.92 -7.69
C GLY A 69 -3.00 -6.77 -6.56
N LEU A 70 -3.37 -8.03 -6.84
CA LEU A 70 -3.87 -8.96 -5.82
C LEU A 70 -2.77 -9.35 -4.83
N GLY A 71 -1.54 -9.55 -5.30
CA GLY A 71 -0.39 -9.83 -4.43
C GLY A 71 -0.17 -8.74 -3.39
N CYS A 72 -0.27 -7.47 -3.79
CA CYS A 72 -0.21 -6.33 -2.88
C CYS A 72 -1.36 -6.28 -1.89
N LEU A 73 -2.60 -6.58 -2.30
CA LEU A 73 -3.74 -6.66 -1.38
C LEU A 73 -3.60 -7.79 -0.36
N LEU A 74 -3.09 -8.95 -0.78
CA LEU A 74 -2.81 -10.09 0.12
C LEU A 74 -1.71 -9.75 1.13
N ALA A 75 -0.64 -9.09 0.68
CA ALA A 75 0.40 -8.60 1.59
C ALA A 75 -0.12 -7.55 2.56
N LEU A 76 -0.98 -6.63 2.10
CA LEU A 76 -1.62 -5.63 2.96
C LEU A 76 -2.53 -6.28 4.01
N ALA A 77 -3.21 -7.37 3.67
CA ALA A 77 -4.02 -8.13 4.61
C ALA A 77 -3.20 -8.77 5.76
N LEU A 78 -1.87 -8.87 5.63
CA LEU A 78 -0.98 -9.34 6.70
C LEU A 78 -0.67 -8.27 7.75
N VAL A 79 -0.92 -6.98 7.48
CA VAL A 79 -0.61 -5.88 8.40
C VAL A 79 -1.18 -6.10 9.82
N PRO A 80 -2.45 -6.50 10.01
CA PRO A 80 -2.97 -6.77 11.36
C PRO A 80 -2.21 -7.88 12.09
N ALA A 81 -1.80 -8.93 11.38
CA ALA A 81 -1.02 -10.04 11.94
C ALA A 81 0.37 -9.57 12.37
N LEU A 82 1.02 -8.73 11.57
CA LEU A 82 2.33 -8.15 11.88
C LEU A 82 2.27 -7.20 13.09
N VAL A 83 1.23 -6.37 13.17
CA VAL A 83 0.99 -5.48 14.32
C VAL A 83 0.72 -6.29 15.59
N TRP A 84 -0.09 -7.34 15.51
CA TRP A 84 -0.34 -8.24 16.63
C TRP A 84 0.95 -8.91 17.12
N LEU A 85 1.76 -9.42 16.19
CA LEU A 85 3.04 -10.04 16.50
C LEU A 85 3.97 -9.08 17.26
N LYS A 86 4.07 -7.82 16.82
CA LYS A 86 4.83 -6.77 17.53
C LYS A 86 4.31 -6.56 18.96
N GLY A 87 2.99 -6.56 19.16
CA GLY A 87 2.37 -6.45 20.48
C GLY A 87 2.74 -7.61 21.40
N VAL A 88 2.79 -8.84 20.88
CA VAL A 88 3.25 -10.03 21.63
C VAL A 88 4.69 -9.86 22.07
N PHE A 89 5.61 -9.49 21.16
CA PHE A 89 7.02 -9.30 21.51
C PHE A 89 7.26 -8.19 22.55
N ASN A 90 6.51 -7.09 22.47
CA ASN A 90 6.60 -6.01 23.46
C ASN A 90 6.15 -6.43 24.87
N LYS A 91 5.37 -7.51 25.00
CA LYS A 91 4.90 -8.01 26.31
C LYS A 91 5.97 -8.83 27.06
N PHE A 92 7.02 -9.29 26.36
CA PHE A 92 8.12 -10.08 26.92
C PHE A 92 9.40 -9.27 27.19
N ARG A 93 9.38 -7.97 26.89
CA ARG A 93 10.46 -7.03 27.19
C ARG A 93 10.09 -6.18 28.38
#